data_AF-A0A4P1QQP9-F1
#
_entry.id   AF-A0A4P1QQP9-F1
#
_cell.length_a   1.000
_cell.length_b   1.000
_cell.length_c   1.000
_cell.angle_alpha   90.00
_cell.angle_beta   90.00
_cell.angle_gamma   90.00
#
_symmetry.space_group_name_H-M   'P 1'
#
loop_
_entity.id
_entity.type
_entity.pdbx_description
1 polymer ?
#
loop_
_entity_poly.entity_id
_entity_poly.type
_entity_poly.pdbx_seq_one_letter_code
_entity_poly.pdbx_strand_id
1 'polypeptide(L)'
;MDVKVKQMIEIIEEDADSFAQRAEMYYKKRPELMNLVEEFYRSYRALAERYDHATGLILHAHHNLAELNEPVSHTKLFDETQEINVENGRYDDDDDDEEEEEVLLSEWERLNKVEAEILGLKKGVEILESEKEGGLVFEYEDERLCNIESQVFDVRENCERVEKGASKAEGEVEKMKEVITKLDAQKEAASVMYRHCFHKMNNLENNISSVEVDHSL
;
A
#
# COMPACT_ATOMS: atom_id res chain seq x y z
N MET A 1 2.10 -7.87 -7.39
CA MET A 1 2.24 -7.42 -5.98
C MET A 1 3.69 -7.53 -5.54
N ASP A 2 4.23 -8.74 -5.40
CA ASP A 2 5.52 -8.99 -4.74
C ASP A 2 6.74 -8.31 -5.40
N VAL A 3 6.77 -8.28 -6.75
CA VAL A 3 7.83 -7.64 -7.52
C VAL A 3 7.89 -6.12 -7.29
N LYS A 4 6.73 -5.46 -7.19
CA LYS A 4 6.66 -4.00 -6.96
C LYS A 4 7.06 -3.63 -5.54
N VAL A 5 6.69 -4.47 -4.56
CA VAL A 5 7.11 -4.29 -3.16
C VAL A 5 8.62 -4.44 -3.01
N LYS A 6 9.21 -5.45 -3.67
CA LYS A 6 10.68 -5.62 -3.70
C LYS A 6 11.40 -4.40 -4.28
N GLN A 7 10.88 -3.84 -5.38
CA GLN A 7 11.44 -2.61 -5.96
C GLN A 7 11.34 -1.40 -5.03
N MET A 8 10.25 -1.25 -4.26
CA MET A 8 10.12 -0.19 -3.26
C MET A 8 11.16 -0.33 -2.14
N ILE A 9 11.35 -1.56 -1.64
CA ILE A 9 12.33 -1.86 -0.59
C ILE A 9 13.74 -1.56 -1.09
N GLU A 10 14.07 -1.94 -2.32
CA GLU A 10 15.38 -1.71 -2.92
C GLU A 10 15.72 -0.21 -3.07
N ILE A 11 14.72 0.63 -3.30
CA ILE A 11 14.88 2.10 -3.31
C ILE A 11 15.16 2.66 -1.91
N ILE A 12 14.68 1.99 -0.86
CA ILE A 12 14.81 2.43 0.54
C ILE A 12 16.10 1.90 1.18
N GLU A 13 16.49 0.67 0.85
CA GLU A 13 17.64 -0.05 1.42
C GLU A 13 18.96 0.20 0.70
N GLU A 14 19.01 1.14 -0.25
CA GLU A 14 20.22 1.39 -1.04
C GLU A 14 21.46 1.67 -0.17
N ASP A 15 22.50 0.86 -0.35
CA ASP A 15 23.72 0.86 0.45
C ASP A 15 24.44 2.22 0.39
N ALA A 16 24.71 2.79 1.56
CA ALA A 16 25.44 4.03 1.71
C ALA A 16 26.41 3.96 2.89
N ASP A 17 27.67 4.29 2.63
CA ASP A 17 28.78 4.26 3.60
C ASP A 17 28.61 5.26 4.75
N SER A 18 27.72 6.25 4.59
CA SER A 18 27.34 7.17 5.67
C SER A 18 25.85 7.51 5.66
N PHE A 19 25.33 7.90 6.84
CA PHE A 19 23.93 8.32 7.01
C PHE A 19 23.55 9.52 6.12
N ALA A 20 24.45 10.50 5.97
CA ALA A 20 24.20 11.68 5.15
C ALA A 20 24.02 11.32 3.67
N GLN A 21 24.84 10.40 3.15
CA GLN A 21 24.68 9.88 1.78
C GLN A 21 23.39 9.09 1.62
N ARG A 22 23.00 8.29 2.62
CA ARG A 22 21.73 7.52 2.59
C ARG A 22 20.52 8.45 2.50
N ALA A 23 20.51 9.50 3.32
CA ALA A 23 19.46 10.51 3.28
C ALA A 23 19.44 11.24 1.93
N GLU A 24 20.60 11.61 1.39
CA GLU A 24 20.69 12.26 0.08
C GLU A 24 20.15 11.37 -1.05
N MET A 25 20.52 10.08 -1.07
CA MET A 25 20.05 9.11 -2.07
C MET A 25 18.54 8.88 -1.97
N TYR A 26 18.01 8.75 -0.74
CA TYR A 26 16.56 8.67 -0.50
C TYR A 26 15.81 9.88 -1.08
N TYR A 27 16.27 11.10 -0.80
CA TYR A 27 15.59 12.30 -1.31
C TYR A 27 15.62 12.40 -2.83
N LYS A 28 16.68 11.90 -3.48
CA LYS A 28 16.76 11.81 -4.95
C LYS A 28 15.78 10.80 -5.52
N LYS A 29 15.62 9.63 -4.89
CA LYS A 29 14.72 8.56 -5.36
C LYS A 29 13.28 8.67 -4.85
N ARG A 30 13.00 9.62 -3.96
CA ARG A 30 11.66 9.88 -3.39
C ARG A 30 10.54 9.99 -4.45
N PRO A 31 10.73 10.63 -5.63
CA PRO A 31 9.70 10.70 -6.65
C PRO A 31 9.35 9.34 -7.27
N GLU A 32 10.35 8.48 -7.50
CA GLU A 32 10.13 7.12 -8.02
C GLU A 32 9.39 6.25 -7.00
N LEU A 33 9.80 6.33 -5.73
CA LEU A 33 9.13 5.63 -4.64
C LEU A 33 7.66 6.06 -4.52
N MET A 34 7.39 7.38 -4.57
CA MET A 34 6.04 7.91 -4.52
C MET A 34 5.18 7.40 -5.68
N ASN A 35 5.72 7.39 -6.90
CA ASN A 35 5.01 6.89 -8.07
C ASN A 35 4.64 5.40 -7.94
N LEU A 36 5.57 4.57 -7.45
CA LEU A 36 5.29 3.16 -7.20
C LEU A 36 4.17 2.98 -6.15
N VAL A 37 4.18 3.79 -5.08
CA VAL A 37 3.15 3.75 -4.03
C VAL A 37 1.78 4.16 -4.59
N GLU A 38 1.73 5.23 -5.38
CA GLU A 38 0.48 5.67 -6.02
C GLU A 38 -0.08 4.62 -6.97
N GLU A 39 0.77 3.97 -7.77
CA GLU A 39 0.33 2.93 -8.71
C GLU A 39 -0.19 1.69 -7.96
N PHE A 40 0.45 1.33 -6.86
CA PHE A 40 0.00 0.25 -5.98
C PHE A 40 -1.37 0.56 -5.37
N TYR A 41 -1.53 1.78 -4.84
CA TYR A 41 -2.81 2.25 -4.28
C TYR A 41 -3.92 2.28 -5.33
N ARG A 42 -3.65 2.80 -6.54
CA ARG A 42 -4.61 2.81 -7.66
C ARG A 42 -5.06 1.40 -8.03
N SER A 43 -4.12 0.46 -8.08
CA SER A 43 -4.42 -0.94 -8.43
C SER A 43 -5.31 -1.61 -7.38
N TYR A 44 -5.01 -1.40 -6.09
CA TYR A 44 -5.82 -1.92 -4.99
C TYR A 44 -7.22 -1.29 -4.97
N ARG A 45 -7.31 0.03 -5.15
CA ARG A 45 -8.58 0.76 -5.22
C ARG A 45 -9.46 0.25 -6.36
N ALA A 46 -8.91 0.07 -7.57
CA ALA A 46 -9.65 -0.47 -8.71
C ALA A 46 -10.09 -1.94 -8.52
N LEU A 47 -9.37 -2.70 -7.69
CA LEU A 47 -9.79 -4.04 -7.31
C LEU A 47 -10.99 -3.98 -6.34
N ALA A 48 -10.93 -3.13 -5.32
CA ALA A 48 -12.02 -2.92 -4.37
C ALA A 48 -13.31 -2.43 -5.06
N GLU A 49 -13.19 -1.45 -5.96
CA GLU A 49 -14.34 -0.93 -6.73
C GLU A 49 -15.01 -2.02 -7.60
N ARG A 50 -14.23 -2.96 -8.15
CA ARG A 50 -14.79 -4.11 -8.89
C ARG A 50 -15.49 -5.11 -7.97
N TYR A 51 -14.99 -5.29 -6.76
CA TYR A 51 -15.61 -6.15 -5.75
C TYR A 51 -16.97 -5.58 -5.33
N ASP A 52 -17.01 -4.29 -4.97
CA ASP A 52 -18.25 -3.57 -4.65
C ASP A 52 -19.27 -3.67 -5.78
N HIS A 53 -18.82 -3.53 -7.03
CA HIS A 53 -19.69 -3.66 -8.20
C HIS A 53 -20.26 -5.07 -8.35
N ALA A 54 -19.42 -6.10 -8.21
CA ALA A 54 -19.85 -7.49 -8.28
C ALA A 54 -20.87 -7.82 -7.18
N THR A 55 -20.61 -7.40 -5.94
CA THR A 55 -21.55 -7.57 -4.83
C THR A 55 -22.87 -6.83 -5.09
N GLY A 56 -22.82 -5.62 -5.63
CA GLY A 56 -24.01 -4.85 -6.03
C GLY A 56 -24.86 -5.56 -7.09
N LEU A 57 -24.23 -6.13 -8.11
CA LEU A 57 -24.92 -6.90 -9.16
C LEU A 57 -25.57 -8.18 -8.60
N ILE A 58 -24.86 -8.89 -7.72
CA ILE A 58 -25.37 -10.09 -7.06
C ILE A 58 -26.62 -9.75 -6.22
N LEU A 59 -26.54 -8.71 -5.39
CA LEU A 59 -27.67 -8.26 -4.58
C LEU A 59 -28.86 -7.83 -5.44
N HIS A 60 -28.60 -7.11 -6.55
CA HIS A 60 -29.65 -6.72 -7.48
C HIS A 60 -30.31 -7.92 -8.17
N ALA A 61 -29.53 -8.93 -8.56
CA ALA A 61 -30.07 -10.17 -9.12
C ALA A 61 -30.93 -10.94 -8.10
N HIS A 62 -30.49 -11.01 -6.84
CA HIS A 62 -31.28 -11.61 -5.76
C HIS A 62 -32.58 -10.86 -5.48
N HIS A 63 -32.57 -9.52 -5.50
CA HIS A 63 -33.78 -8.72 -5.38
C HIS A 63 -34.76 -8.99 -6.52
N ASN A 64 -34.29 -8.96 -7.77
CA ASN A 64 -35.12 -9.20 -8.94
C ASN A 64 -35.70 -10.62 -8.99
N LEU A 65 -34.93 -11.63 -8.56
CA LEU A 65 -35.42 -13.01 -8.45
C LEU A 65 -36.46 -13.17 -7.34
N ALA A 66 -36.34 -12.41 -6.24
CA ALA A 66 -37.36 -12.39 -5.20
C ALA A 66 -38.66 -11.72 -5.67
N GLU A 67 -38.55 -10.67 -6.49
CA GLU A 67 -39.67 -9.91 -7.05
C GLU A 67 -40.43 -10.67 -8.15
N LEU A 68 -39.74 -11.54 -8.91
CA LEU A 68 -40.34 -12.45 -9.90
C LEU A 68 -41.04 -13.68 -9.28
N ASN A 69 -40.90 -13.90 -7.98
CA ASN A 69 -41.47 -15.05 -7.28
C ASN A 69 -42.78 -14.71 -6.53
N GLU A 70 -43.40 -13.57 -6.82
CA GLU A 70 -44.79 -13.32 -6.44
C GLU A 70 -45.73 -14.15 -7.33
N PRO A 71 -46.69 -14.91 -6.76
CA PRO A 71 -47.63 -15.70 -7.53
C PRO A 71 -48.49 -14.76 -8.37
N VAL A 72 -48.29 -14.77 -9.68
CA VAL A 72 -49.13 -14.06 -10.66
C VAL A 72 -50.56 -14.58 -10.49
N SER A 73 -51.34 -13.83 -9.73
CA SER A 73 -52.77 -14.09 -9.57
C SER A 73 -53.50 -13.47 -10.74
N HIS A 74 -54.16 -14.36 -11.49
CA HIS A 74 -55.18 -14.11 -12.49
C HIS A 74 -54.72 -13.58 -13.87
N THR A 75 -55.08 -14.31 -14.92
CA THR A 75 -56.33 -14.00 -15.64
C THR A 75 -56.76 -15.14 -16.56
N LYS A 76 -58.04 -15.51 -16.43
CA LYS A 76 -58.76 -16.39 -17.34
C LYS A 76 -58.82 -15.75 -18.72
N LEU A 77 -58.34 -16.44 -19.75
CA LEU A 77 -58.82 -16.25 -21.12
C LEU A 77 -59.40 -17.58 -21.59
N PHE A 78 -60.68 -17.74 -21.25
CA PHE A 78 -61.57 -18.62 -21.96
C PHE A 78 -62.00 -17.92 -23.25
N ASP A 79 -62.25 -18.74 -24.27
CA ASP A 79 -63.19 -18.52 -25.37
C ASP A 79 -62.68 -17.77 -26.60
N GLU A 80 -62.38 -18.54 -27.65
CA GLU A 80 -62.96 -18.35 -28.99
C GLU A 80 -62.66 -19.58 -29.84
N THR A 81 -63.56 -20.56 -29.77
CA THR A 81 -63.69 -21.60 -30.79
C THR A 81 -64.10 -20.96 -32.11
N GLN A 82 -63.26 -21.09 -33.15
CA GLN A 82 -63.69 -20.88 -34.53
C GLN A 82 -63.79 -22.23 -35.22
N GLU A 83 -65.04 -22.65 -35.43
CA GLU A 83 -65.44 -23.83 -36.21
C GLU A 83 -64.83 -23.80 -37.61
N ILE A 84 -64.11 -24.86 -37.99
CA ILE A 84 -63.90 -25.22 -39.40
C ILE A 84 -64.50 -26.60 -39.61
N ASN A 85 -65.52 -26.64 -40.48
CA ASN A 85 -66.26 -27.83 -40.85
C ASN A 85 -65.37 -28.93 -41.43
N VAL A 86 -65.60 -30.15 -40.92
CA VAL A 86 -64.99 -31.43 -41.26
C VAL A 86 -65.53 -31.94 -42.61
N GLU A 87 -64.64 -32.46 -43.47
CA GLU A 87 -65.02 -33.46 -44.47
C GLU A 87 -64.29 -34.76 -44.16
N ASN A 88 -65.08 -35.84 -44.14
CA ASN A 88 -64.84 -37.09 -43.42
C ASN A 88 -63.66 -37.94 -43.93
N GLY A 89 -62.94 -38.55 -42.99
CA GLY A 89 -62.20 -39.79 -43.16
C GLY A 89 -62.19 -40.57 -41.84
N ARG A 90 -62.87 -41.72 -41.80
CA ARG A 90 -63.08 -42.55 -40.61
C ARG A 90 -62.16 -43.77 -40.70
N TYR A 91 -61.23 -43.91 -39.75
CA TYR A 91 -60.61 -45.18 -39.34
C TYR A 91 -60.37 -45.12 -37.83
N ASP A 92 -60.54 -46.26 -37.19
CA ASP A 92 -60.85 -46.52 -35.79
C ASP A 92 -59.61 -46.56 -34.85
N ASP A 93 -59.86 -46.33 -33.56
CA ASP A 93 -59.11 -46.67 -32.32
C ASP A 93 -57.65 -47.14 -32.44
N ASP A 94 -56.74 -46.33 -31.88
CA ASP A 94 -55.54 -46.74 -31.14
C ASP A 94 -55.32 -45.72 -29.99
N ASP A 95 -55.96 -45.95 -28.84
CA ASP A 95 -55.94 -45.09 -27.63
C ASP A 95 -54.63 -45.21 -26.79
N ASP A 96 -53.56 -45.85 -27.31
CA ASP A 96 -52.33 -46.16 -26.54
C ASP A 96 -51.16 -45.16 -26.75
N ASP A 97 -51.23 -44.22 -27.70
CA ASP A 97 -50.10 -43.31 -28.01
C ASP A 97 -50.13 -41.98 -27.22
N GLU A 98 -51.28 -41.54 -26.68
CA GLU A 98 -51.38 -40.26 -25.95
C GLU A 98 -50.79 -40.31 -24.52
N GLU A 99 -50.86 -41.46 -23.84
CA GLU A 99 -50.28 -41.64 -22.50
C GLU A 99 -48.73 -41.64 -22.53
N GLU A 100 -48.10 -42.19 -23.58
CA GLU A 100 -46.63 -42.18 -23.71
C GLU A 100 -46.08 -40.76 -23.95
N GLU A 101 -46.79 -39.93 -24.71
CA GLU A 101 -46.37 -38.55 -25.02
C GLU A 101 -46.53 -37.61 -23.80
N GLU A 102 -47.58 -37.78 -22.99
CA GLU A 102 -47.78 -37.02 -21.73
C GLU A 102 -46.71 -37.35 -20.67
N VAL A 103 -46.33 -38.62 -20.54
CA VAL A 103 -45.28 -39.07 -19.62
C VAL A 103 -43.90 -38.50 -20.01
N LEU A 104 -43.57 -38.48 -21.31
CA LEU A 104 -42.32 -37.91 -21.82
C LEU A 104 -42.22 -36.40 -21.59
N LEU A 105 -43.34 -35.66 -21.71
CA LEU A 105 -43.38 -34.23 -21.43
C LEU A 105 -43.15 -33.93 -19.95
N SER A 106 -43.77 -34.71 -19.05
CA SER A 106 -43.57 -34.60 -17.60
C SER A 106 -42.12 -34.90 -17.20
N GLU A 107 -41.50 -35.90 -17.82
CA GLU A 107 -40.12 -36.27 -17.55
C GLU A 107 -39.13 -35.23 -18.09
N TRP A 108 -39.39 -34.64 -19.26
CA TRP A 108 -38.61 -33.53 -19.82
C TRP A 108 -38.67 -32.27 -18.95
N GLU A 109 -39.84 -31.92 -18.44
CA GLU A 109 -40.04 -30.76 -17.57
C GLU A 109 -39.32 -30.93 -16.22
N ARG A 110 -39.36 -32.15 -15.66
CA ARG A 110 -38.58 -32.52 -14.47
C ARG A 110 -37.08 -32.48 -14.74
N LEU A 111 -36.63 -32.95 -15.91
CA LEU A 111 -35.22 -32.96 -16.28
C LEU A 111 -34.68 -31.52 -16.40
N ASN A 112 -35.42 -30.63 -17.06
CA ASN A 112 -35.06 -29.21 -17.18
C ASN A 112 -34.96 -28.51 -15.83
N LYS A 113 -35.86 -28.84 -14.89
CA LYS A 113 -35.81 -28.30 -13.53
C LYS A 113 -34.55 -28.75 -12.80
N VAL A 114 -34.22 -30.04 -12.88
CA VAL A 114 -33.00 -30.60 -12.29
C VAL A 114 -31.76 -29.99 -12.95
N GLU A 115 -31.76 -29.80 -14.26
CA GLU A 115 -30.66 -29.19 -15.01
C GLU A 115 -30.44 -27.72 -14.60
N ALA A 116 -31.51 -26.96 -14.39
CA ALA A 116 -31.45 -25.61 -13.86
C ALA A 116 -30.88 -25.56 -12.42
N GLU A 117 -31.29 -26.50 -11.57
CA GLU A 117 -30.75 -26.64 -10.20
C GLU A 117 -29.26 -26.99 -10.21
N ILE A 118 -28.84 -27.93 -11.06
CA ILE A 118 -27.42 -28.30 -11.24
C ILE A 118 -26.59 -27.10 -11.70
N LEU A 119 -27.11 -26.32 -12.65
CA LEU A 119 -26.43 -25.14 -13.15
C LEU A 119 -26.31 -24.05 -12.08
N GLY A 120 -27.34 -23.87 -11.26
CA GLY A 120 -27.32 -22.99 -10.09
C GLY A 120 -26.29 -23.42 -9.05
N LEU A 121 -26.26 -24.71 -8.69
CA LEU A 121 -25.29 -25.27 -7.76
C LEU A 121 -23.85 -25.12 -8.27
N LYS A 122 -23.61 -25.37 -9.57
CA LYS A 122 -22.30 -25.21 -10.18
C LYS A 122 -21.78 -23.78 -10.06
N LYS A 123 -22.64 -22.80 -10.32
CA LYS A 123 -22.30 -21.38 -10.16
C LYS A 123 -22.03 -21.01 -8.69
N GLY A 124 -22.81 -21.58 -7.76
CA GLY A 124 -22.59 -21.37 -6.32
C GLY A 124 -21.25 -21.93 -5.83
N VAL A 125 -20.84 -23.10 -6.32
CA VAL A 125 -19.53 -23.70 -5.99
C VAL A 125 -18.38 -22.83 -6.50
N GLU A 126 -18.47 -22.32 -7.73
CA GLU A 126 -17.45 -21.44 -8.31
C GLU A 126 -17.27 -20.14 -7.48
N ILE A 127 -18.37 -19.55 -7.00
CA ILE A 127 -18.32 -18.38 -6.11
C ILE A 127 -17.64 -18.75 -4.78
N LEU A 128 -18.07 -19.83 -4.13
CA LEU A 128 -17.51 -20.27 -2.83
C LEU A 128 -16.02 -20.61 -2.92
N GLU A 129 -15.56 -21.21 -4.02
CA GLU A 129 -14.14 -21.45 -4.26
C GLU A 129 -13.36 -20.14 -4.37
N SER A 130 -13.88 -19.15 -5.10
CA SER A 130 -13.25 -17.83 -5.21
C SER A 130 -13.21 -17.06 -3.89
N GLU A 131 -14.25 -17.15 -3.06
CA GLU A 131 -14.31 -16.54 -1.73
C GLU A 131 -13.34 -17.21 -0.75
N LYS A 132 -13.24 -18.54 -0.79
CA LYS A 132 -12.28 -19.31 0.00
C LYS A 132 -10.84 -18.93 -0.34
N GLU A 133 -10.52 -18.82 -1.62
CA GLU A 133 -9.19 -18.37 -2.07
C GLU A 133 -8.91 -16.93 -1.62
N GLY A 134 -9.89 -16.02 -1.73
CA GLY A 134 -9.75 -14.65 -1.24
C GLY A 134 -9.53 -14.56 0.27
N GLY A 135 -10.22 -15.39 1.06
CA GLY A 135 -10.06 -15.44 2.52
C GLY A 135 -8.66 -15.85 2.97
N LEU A 136 -8.03 -16.81 2.29
CA LEU A 136 -6.66 -17.23 2.59
C LEU A 136 -5.62 -16.14 2.29
N VAL A 137 -5.87 -15.33 1.26
CA VAL A 137 -5.00 -14.18 0.94
C VAL A 137 -5.08 -13.11 2.03
N PHE A 138 -6.27 -12.85 2.56
CA PHE A 138 -6.47 -11.87 3.64
C PHE A 138 -5.74 -12.26 4.92
N GLU A 139 -5.80 -13.54 5.32
CA GLU A 139 -5.11 -14.04 6.52
C GLU A 139 -3.58 -13.90 6.44
N TYR A 140 -3.00 -14.20 5.26
CA TYR A 140 -1.57 -13.98 5.00
C TYR A 140 -1.20 -12.48 5.05
N GLU A 141 -2.08 -11.60 4.56
CA GLU A 141 -1.87 -10.16 4.58
C GLU A 141 -1.92 -9.58 6.00
N ASP A 142 -2.79 -10.10 6.86
CA ASP A 142 -2.96 -9.65 8.25
C ASP A 142 -1.73 -9.99 9.12
N GLU A 143 -1.20 -11.22 9.01
CA GLU A 143 0.03 -11.62 9.70
C GLU A 143 1.23 -10.78 9.23
N ARG A 144 1.31 -10.51 7.92
CA ARG A 144 2.35 -9.66 7.35
C ARG A 144 2.24 -8.22 7.84
N LEU A 145 1.01 -7.70 7.99
CA LEU A 145 0.75 -6.36 8.54
C LEU A 145 1.24 -6.28 9.99
N CYS A 146 0.87 -7.24 10.84
CA CYS A 146 1.32 -7.30 12.23
C CYS A 146 2.84 -7.31 12.37
N ASN A 147 3.55 -8.08 11.53
CA ASN A 147 5.01 -8.13 11.55
C ASN A 147 5.63 -6.77 11.16
N ILE A 148 5.10 -6.12 10.12
CA ILE A 148 5.56 -4.80 9.68
C ILE A 148 5.28 -3.75 10.77
N GLU A 149 4.12 -3.79 11.41
CA GLU A 149 3.78 -2.87 12.51
C GLU A 149 4.74 -2.99 13.68
N SER A 150 5.09 -4.22 14.08
CA SER A 150 6.10 -4.45 15.13
C SER A 150 7.47 -3.89 14.74
N GLN A 151 7.92 -4.12 13.50
CA GLN A 151 9.20 -3.59 13.02
C GLN A 151 9.20 -2.05 12.97
N VAL A 152 8.10 -1.43 12.53
CA VAL A 152 7.94 0.03 12.51
C VAL A 152 7.99 0.60 13.93
N PHE A 153 7.40 -0.09 14.91
CA PHE A 153 7.46 0.29 16.31
C PHE A 153 8.90 0.28 16.84
N ASP A 154 9.63 -0.82 16.61
CA ASP A 154 11.03 -0.97 17.07
C ASP A 154 11.97 0.06 16.43
N VAL A 155 11.83 0.27 15.12
CA VAL A 155 12.63 1.27 14.39
C VAL A 155 12.34 2.67 14.91
N ARG A 156 11.07 3.02 15.15
CA ARG A 156 10.68 4.32 15.70
C ARG A 156 11.31 4.58 17.06
N GLU A 157 11.21 3.62 17.99
CA GLU A 157 11.79 3.77 19.33
C GLU A 157 13.32 3.96 19.28
N ASN A 158 14.00 3.19 18.42
CA ASN A 158 15.43 3.32 18.23
C ASN A 158 15.82 4.68 17.62
N CYS A 159 15.08 5.18 16.63
CA CYS A 159 15.28 6.52 16.07
C CYS A 159 15.14 7.60 17.14
N GLU A 160 14.11 7.54 18.00
CA GLU A 160 13.93 8.50 19.09
C GLU A 160 15.09 8.49 20.09
N ARG A 161 15.61 7.30 20.43
CA ARG A 161 16.79 7.18 21.31
C ARG A 161 18.03 7.79 20.69
N VAL A 162 18.27 7.54 19.41
CA VAL A 162 19.41 8.08 18.66
C VAL A 162 19.30 9.60 18.55
N GLU A 163 18.12 10.13 18.24
CA GLU A 163 17.88 11.57 18.14
C GLU A 163 18.16 12.29 19.46
N LYS A 164 17.65 11.76 20.59
CA LYS A 164 17.96 12.29 21.93
C LYS A 164 19.47 12.29 22.22
N GLY A 165 20.17 11.24 21.79
CA GLY A 165 21.63 11.15 21.89
C GLY A 165 22.34 12.21 21.05
N ALA A 166 21.90 12.40 19.80
CA ALA A 166 22.45 13.40 18.89
C ALA A 166 22.27 14.83 19.44
N SER A 167 21.06 15.19 19.89
CA SER A 167 20.80 16.52 20.47
C SER A 167 21.67 16.81 21.69
N LYS A 168 21.93 15.80 22.53
CA LYS A 168 22.83 15.95 23.68
C LYS A 168 24.27 16.20 23.23
N ALA A 169 24.77 15.39 22.30
CA ALA A 169 26.12 15.53 21.76
C ALA A 169 26.33 16.88 21.05
N GLU A 170 25.35 17.35 20.28
CA GLU A 170 25.36 18.67 19.65
C GLU A 170 25.50 19.80 20.68
N GLY A 171 24.75 19.73 21.78
CA GLY A 171 24.86 20.69 22.87
C GLY A 171 26.23 20.69 23.56
N GLU A 172 26.90 19.54 23.65
CA GLU A 172 28.27 19.45 24.17
C GLU A 172 29.30 20.02 23.20
N VAL A 173 29.16 19.74 21.89
CA VAL A 173 30.01 20.30 20.84
C VAL A 173 29.92 21.82 20.80
N GLU A 174 28.72 22.39 20.93
CA GLU A 174 28.56 23.85 20.92
C GLU A 174 29.26 24.51 22.12
N LYS A 175 29.14 23.93 23.32
CA LYS A 175 29.91 24.37 24.50
C LYS A 175 31.42 24.29 24.27
N MET A 176 31.91 23.22 23.64
CA MET A 176 33.34 23.10 23.33
C MET A 176 33.80 24.16 22.33
N LYS A 177 33.00 24.49 21.31
CA LYS A 177 33.31 25.59 20.37
C LYS A 177 33.44 26.94 21.10
N GLU A 178 32.53 27.24 22.02
CA GLU A 178 32.61 28.46 22.84
C GLU A 178 33.94 28.53 23.63
N VAL A 179 34.36 27.40 24.22
CA VAL A 179 35.64 27.34 24.94
C VAL A 179 36.84 27.56 24.00
N ILE A 180 36.82 26.94 22.80
CA ILE A 180 37.89 27.09 21.80
C ILE A 180 38.02 28.56 21.36
N THR A 181 36.91 29.21 21.00
CA THR A 181 36.93 30.62 20.57
C THR A 181 37.47 31.54 21.66
N LYS A 182 37.12 31.29 22.93
CA LYS A 182 37.64 32.05 24.07
C LYS A 182 39.14 31.84 24.28
N LEU A 183 39.62 30.59 24.17
CA LEU A 183 41.05 30.28 24.30
C LEU A 183 41.87 30.87 23.15
N ASP A 184 41.35 30.87 21.92
CA ASP A 184 42.04 31.50 20.79
C ASP A 184 42.16 33.01 20.97
N ALA A 185 41.11 33.70 21.42
CA ALA A 185 41.18 35.12 21.75
C ALA A 185 42.23 35.42 22.84
N GLN A 186 42.32 34.57 23.87
CA GLN A 186 43.35 34.70 24.91
C GLN A 186 44.77 34.47 24.36
N LYS A 187 44.96 33.45 23.50
CA LYS A 187 46.22 33.15 22.83
C LYS A 187 46.68 34.33 21.96
N GLU A 188 45.79 34.90 21.17
CA GLU A 188 46.09 36.07 20.33
C GLU A 188 46.47 37.30 21.16
N ALA A 189 45.71 37.58 22.24
CA ALA A 189 46.03 38.66 23.15
C ALA A 189 47.42 38.50 23.79
N ALA A 190 47.75 37.28 24.25
CA ALA A 190 49.07 36.97 24.81
C ALA A 190 50.19 37.12 23.77
N SER A 191 49.96 36.69 22.53
CA SER A 191 50.90 36.83 21.42
C SER A 191 51.18 38.31 21.07
N VAL A 192 50.13 39.15 21.04
CA VAL A 192 50.27 40.60 20.84
C VAL A 192 51.12 41.23 21.95
N MET A 193 50.84 40.88 23.21
CA MET A 193 51.61 41.37 24.37
C MET A 193 53.07 40.95 24.32
N TYR A 194 53.34 39.68 23.99
CA TYR A 194 54.70 39.16 23.84
C TYR A 194 55.49 39.95 22.79
N ARG A 195 54.91 40.14 21.60
CA ARG A 195 55.53 40.92 20.52
C ARG A 195 55.80 42.36 20.91
N HIS A 196 54.89 42.98 21.67
CA HIS A 196 55.10 44.34 22.19
C HIS A 196 56.29 44.40 23.16
N CYS A 197 56.37 43.49 24.13
CA CYS A 197 57.48 43.40 25.07
C CYS A 197 58.81 43.14 24.37
N PHE A 198 58.83 42.25 23.38
CA PHE A 198 60.00 41.93 22.58
C PHE A 198 60.53 43.15 21.82
N HIS A 199 59.65 43.89 21.13
CA HIS A 199 60.03 45.13 20.45
C HIS A 199 60.64 46.16 21.41
N LYS A 200 60.06 46.28 22.62
CA LYS A 200 60.55 47.19 23.64
C LYS A 200 61.93 46.78 24.15
N MET A 201 62.18 45.48 24.35
CA MET A 201 63.51 44.96 24.71
C MET A 201 64.55 45.28 23.63
N ASN A 202 64.28 44.96 22.36
CA ASN A 202 65.21 45.26 21.26
C ASN A 202 65.53 46.77 21.16
N ASN A 203 64.54 47.64 21.36
CA ASN A 203 64.78 49.09 21.37
C ASN A 203 65.69 49.52 22.52
N LEU A 204 65.47 48.98 23.73
CA LEU A 204 66.33 49.27 24.89
C LEU A 204 67.76 48.75 24.69
N GLU A 205 67.91 47.54 24.13
CA GLU A 205 69.20 46.94 23.82
C GLU A 205 70.00 47.78 22.81
N ASN A 206 69.36 48.20 21.71
CA ASN A 206 69.97 49.09 20.72
C ASN A 206 70.44 50.42 21.35
N ASN A 207 69.62 51.00 22.22
CA ASN A 207 69.98 52.24 22.92
C ASN A 207 71.20 52.02 23.83
N ILE A 208 71.28 50.91 24.57
CA ILE A 208 72.43 50.60 25.42
C ILE A 208 73.69 50.42 24.57
N SER A 209 73.63 49.64 23.48
CA SER A 209 74.77 49.44 22.59
C SER A 209 75.29 50.74 21.98
N SER A 210 74.41 51.71 21.69
CA SER A 210 74.85 53.04 21.20
C SER A 210 75.63 53.84 22.25
N VAL A 211 75.21 53.79 23.52
CA VAL A 211 75.88 54.51 24.63
C VAL A 211 77.22 53.88 24.98
N GLU A 212 77.36 52.55 24.91
CA GLU A 212 78.62 51.85 25.16
C GLU A 212 79.69 52.16 24.10
N VAL A 213 79.28 52.35 22.84
CA VAL A 213 80.19 52.75 21.75
C VAL A 213 80.67 54.18 21.93
N ASP A 214 79.80 55.10 22.37
CA ASP A 214 80.15 56.51 22.59
C ASP A 214 81.08 56.73 23.79
N HIS A 215 81.09 55.83 24.78
CA HIS A 215 82.00 55.87 25.93
C HIS A 215 83.36 55.18 25.69
N SER A 216 83.54 54.51 24.55
CA SER A 216 84.77 53.79 24.20
C SER A 216 85.73 54.58 23.29
N LEU A 217 85.42 55.87 23.01
CA LEU A 217 86.23 56.85 22.27
C LEU A 217 86.81 57.91 23.22
#